data_AF-A0A960K4C3-F1
#
_entry.id   AF-A0A960K4C3-F1
#
_cell.length_a   1.000
_cell.length_b   1.000
_cell.length_c   1.000
_cell.angle_alpha   90.00
_cell.angle_beta   90.00
_cell.angle_gamma   90.00
#
_symmetry.space_group_name_H-M   'P 1'
#
loop_
_entity.id
_entity.type
_entity.pdbx_description
1 polymer ?
#
loop_
_entity_poly.entity_id
_entity_poly.type
_entity_poly.pdbx_seq_one_letter_code
_entity_poly.pdbx_strand_id
1 'polypeptide(L)'
;GVFDHEWGHGMDASDATPGISTPGEGIADIYAALRLDTSCIGRNFRPGVPCGGYGDACTTCTGVRDIDYAKRSSGNPHTIDWVNANCGGTNVHCRGAVYGEAVWDLWKRDLQTAPFNMSDDAAHELTTRLTFVGAGGVGTWFANAAPFGGCAATAGYMQYLLADDDDGNLSNGTPHAAQIFQAFNDHAIACGSAGDASNQNSSACPSLAKPVVNVTFDGSDNTVSWGAVANAQGYAVLRNHGDCAKSYHTVATVAGTTFMDTDVADFQDYTYRVVALGGAGGPEANACYSDLSDCTLPFSGTPIFADGFESGDVSAWSSSLP
;
A
#
# COMPACT_ATOMS: atom_id res chain seq x y z
N GLY A 1 13.63 2.65 -6.32
CA GLY A 1 13.69 1.22 -6.66
C GLY A 1 14.67 0.51 -5.76
N VAL A 2 15.95 0.42 -6.16
CA VAL A 2 16.98 -0.21 -5.32
C VAL A 2 17.20 0.56 -4.00
N PHE A 3 17.27 1.89 -4.06
CA PHE A 3 17.36 2.72 -2.85
C PHE A 3 16.20 2.44 -1.86
N ASP A 4 14.96 2.43 -2.35
CA ASP A 4 13.78 2.16 -1.52
C ASP A 4 13.76 0.73 -0.98
N HIS A 5 14.33 -0.25 -1.70
CA HIS A 5 14.55 -1.60 -1.20
C HIS A 5 15.53 -1.60 -0.02
N GLU A 6 16.70 -0.95 -0.16
CA GLU A 6 17.65 -0.86 0.96
C GLU A 6 17.09 -0.09 2.16
N TRP A 7 16.27 0.93 1.91
CA TRP A 7 15.51 1.60 2.96
C TRP A 7 14.50 0.67 3.62
N GLY A 8 13.84 -0.21 2.85
CA GLY A 8 12.92 -1.23 3.34
C GLY A 8 13.58 -2.23 4.30
N HIS A 9 14.83 -2.64 4.04
CA HIS A 9 15.62 -3.41 5.03
C HIS A 9 15.81 -2.64 6.34
N GLY A 10 16.06 -1.33 6.26
CA GLY A 10 16.18 -0.46 7.43
C GLY A 10 14.88 -0.32 8.23
N MET A 11 13.74 -0.29 7.54
CA MET A 11 12.41 -0.28 8.15
C MET A 11 12.17 -1.58 8.93
N ASP A 12 12.35 -2.73 8.29
CA ASP A 12 12.16 -4.05 8.90
C ASP A 12 13.10 -4.24 10.11
N ALA A 13 14.38 -3.87 9.95
CA ALA A 13 15.36 -3.98 11.02
C ALA A 13 15.08 -3.09 12.25
N SER A 14 14.32 -2.00 12.06
CA SER A 14 13.99 -1.01 13.08
C SER A 14 12.53 -1.12 13.56
N ASP A 15 11.81 -2.16 13.15
CA ASP A 15 10.41 -2.37 13.51
C ASP A 15 10.27 -2.87 14.97
N ALA A 16 9.05 -3.19 15.39
CA ALA A 16 8.72 -3.64 16.75
C ALA A 16 9.56 -4.83 17.21
N THR A 17 9.93 -5.73 16.29
CA THR A 17 10.90 -6.80 16.52
C THR A 17 12.22 -6.45 15.84
N PRO A 18 13.32 -6.21 16.59
CA PRO A 18 14.59 -5.83 15.99
C PRO A 18 15.18 -6.92 15.09
N GLY A 19 15.68 -6.50 13.92
CA GLY A 19 16.34 -7.36 12.95
C GLY A 19 15.52 -7.62 11.69
N ILE A 20 16.16 -8.13 10.64
CA ILE A 20 15.49 -8.39 9.36
C ILE A 20 14.75 -9.73 9.45
N SER A 21 13.45 -9.71 9.19
CA SER A 21 12.56 -10.87 9.09
C SER A 21 13.09 -11.87 8.06
N THR A 22 12.77 -13.16 8.21
CA THR A 22 13.35 -14.21 7.36
C THR A 22 12.31 -14.89 6.47
N PRO A 23 12.57 -15.10 5.16
CA PRO A 23 13.58 -14.42 4.34
C PRO A 23 13.35 -12.89 4.33
N GLY A 24 14.42 -12.09 4.16
CA GLY A 24 14.36 -10.63 4.33
C GLY A 24 14.23 -9.80 3.05
N GLU A 25 14.48 -10.39 1.89
CA GLU A 25 14.59 -9.62 0.64
C GLU A 25 13.24 -9.13 0.09
N GLY A 26 12.18 -9.93 0.28
CA GLY A 26 10.85 -9.60 -0.25
C GLY A 26 10.15 -8.49 0.54
N ILE A 27 10.43 -8.27 1.83
CA ILE A 27 9.80 -7.18 2.59
C ILE A 27 10.35 -5.83 2.13
N ALA A 28 11.65 -5.78 1.83
CA ALA A 28 12.27 -4.65 1.16
C ALA A 28 11.67 -4.39 -0.24
N ASP A 29 11.40 -5.44 -1.01
CA ASP A 29 10.69 -5.33 -2.29
C ASP A 29 9.26 -4.78 -2.12
N ILE A 30 8.52 -5.26 -1.11
CA ILE A 30 7.16 -4.80 -0.79
C ILE A 30 7.16 -3.32 -0.42
N TYR A 31 8.03 -2.88 0.50
CA TYR A 31 8.12 -1.46 0.87
C TYR A 31 8.47 -0.57 -0.32
N ALA A 32 9.38 -1.01 -1.19
CA ALA A 32 9.70 -0.30 -2.41
C ALA A 32 8.50 -0.24 -3.38
N ALA A 33 7.75 -1.33 -3.52
CA ALA A 33 6.62 -1.42 -4.43
C ALA A 33 5.45 -0.56 -4.00
N LEU A 34 5.08 -0.59 -2.71
CA LEU A 34 4.02 0.25 -2.14
C LEU A 34 4.39 1.74 -2.25
N ARG A 35 5.63 2.10 -1.90
CA ARG A 35 6.07 3.50 -1.98
C ARG A 35 6.07 4.04 -3.41
N LEU A 36 6.50 3.24 -4.38
CA LEU A 36 6.75 3.69 -5.75
C LEU A 36 5.62 3.36 -6.73
N ASP A 37 4.60 2.64 -6.30
CA ASP A 37 3.52 2.10 -7.13
C ASP A 37 4.05 1.39 -8.39
N THR A 38 4.91 0.39 -8.16
CA THR A 38 5.47 -0.42 -9.26
C THR A 38 5.92 -1.79 -8.77
N SER A 39 5.54 -2.82 -9.53
CA SER A 39 6.03 -4.18 -9.32
C SER A 39 7.49 -4.38 -9.77
N CYS A 40 7.97 -3.54 -10.69
CA CYS A 40 9.33 -3.63 -11.22
C CYS A 40 10.36 -3.05 -10.24
N ILE A 41 10.96 -3.93 -9.43
CA ILE A 41 11.92 -3.52 -8.40
C ILE A 41 13.25 -3.13 -9.03
N GLY A 42 13.66 -1.90 -8.76
CA GLY A 42 14.93 -1.37 -9.24
C GLY A 42 14.95 -1.14 -10.75
N ARG A 43 13.83 -0.74 -11.36
CA ARG A 43 13.75 -0.40 -12.79
C ARG A 43 15.00 0.33 -13.29
N ASN A 44 15.50 -0.10 -14.46
CA ASN A 44 16.74 0.38 -15.08
C ASN A 44 18.04 -0.02 -14.36
N PHE A 45 18.01 -0.96 -13.41
CA PHE A 45 19.23 -1.60 -12.87
C PHE A 45 20.02 -2.32 -13.96
N ARG A 46 19.33 -2.87 -14.97
CA ARG A 46 19.91 -3.44 -16.19
C ARG A 46 19.31 -2.74 -17.42
N PRO A 47 19.85 -1.58 -17.83
CA PRO A 47 19.26 -0.78 -18.91
C PRO A 47 19.03 -1.61 -20.18
N GLY A 48 17.79 -1.61 -20.67
CA GLY A 48 17.37 -2.31 -21.90
C GLY A 48 17.28 -3.83 -21.81
N VAL A 49 17.56 -4.45 -20.65
CA VAL A 49 17.56 -5.91 -20.50
C VAL A 49 16.55 -6.31 -19.43
N PRO A 50 15.46 -7.01 -19.78
CA PRO A 50 14.53 -7.55 -18.80
C PRO A 50 15.21 -8.47 -17.79
N CYS A 51 14.70 -8.49 -16.56
CA CYS A 51 15.25 -9.35 -15.50
C CYS A 51 15.18 -10.84 -15.91
N GLY A 52 16.18 -11.62 -15.50
CA GLY A 52 16.24 -13.06 -15.81
C GLY A 52 15.34 -13.94 -14.93
N GLY A 53 14.91 -13.42 -13.76
CA GLY A 53 13.87 -14.01 -12.92
C GLY A 53 14.06 -15.47 -12.51
N TYR A 54 15.31 -15.93 -12.34
CA TYR A 54 15.67 -17.30 -11.97
C TYR A 54 15.07 -18.38 -12.90
N GLY A 55 14.96 -18.08 -14.20
CA GLY A 55 14.39 -19.00 -15.18
C GLY A 55 12.96 -18.65 -15.58
N ASP A 56 12.30 -17.76 -14.84
CA ASP A 56 11.05 -17.11 -15.26
C ASP A 56 11.26 -15.61 -15.50
N ALA A 57 11.65 -15.26 -16.72
CA ALA A 57 12.10 -13.93 -17.07
C ALA A 57 10.99 -12.88 -16.97
N CYS A 58 11.38 -11.64 -16.64
CA CYS A 58 10.50 -10.49 -16.73
C CYS A 58 10.10 -10.21 -18.19
N THR A 59 8.87 -9.77 -18.41
CA THR A 59 8.37 -9.35 -19.73
C THR A 59 8.97 -8.00 -20.15
N THR A 60 8.87 -6.98 -19.28
CA THR A 60 9.33 -5.61 -19.58
C THR A 60 10.22 -4.99 -18.50
N CYS A 61 10.21 -5.52 -17.27
CA CYS A 61 10.96 -4.93 -16.17
C CYS A 61 12.47 -5.07 -16.36
N THR A 62 13.16 -3.94 -16.52
CA THR A 62 14.64 -3.82 -16.62
C THR A 62 15.32 -3.71 -15.25
N GLY A 63 14.62 -4.10 -14.19
CA GLY A 63 15.09 -4.05 -12.82
C GLY A 63 15.80 -5.32 -12.36
N VAL A 64 15.90 -5.47 -11.04
CA VAL A 64 16.44 -6.68 -10.40
C VAL A 64 15.46 -7.83 -10.54
N ARG A 65 14.17 -7.57 -10.27
CA ARG A 65 13.06 -8.52 -10.41
C ARG A 65 11.74 -7.77 -10.58
N ASP A 66 10.70 -8.48 -10.99
CA ASP A 66 9.32 -8.00 -11.01
C ASP A 66 8.48 -8.86 -10.05
N ILE A 67 7.83 -8.24 -9.07
CA ILE A 67 6.97 -8.92 -8.09
C ILE A 67 5.51 -9.06 -8.56
N ASP A 68 5.26 -8.80 -9.83
CA ASP A 68 4.00 -9.11 -10.48
C ASP A 68 4.19 -10.35 -11.34
N TYR A 69 3.68 -11.49 -10.86
CA TYR A 69 3.83 -12.77 -11.57
C TYR A 69 3.24 -12.71 -12.99
N ALA A 70 2.22 -11.88 -13.23
CA ALA A 70 1.59 -11.73 -14.54
C ALA A 70 2.50 -10.98 -15.53
N LYS A 71 3.53 -10.29 -15.04
CA LYS A 71 4.60 -9.68 -15.86
C LYS A 71 5.82 -10.58 -15.99
N ARG A 72 5.72 -11.85 -15.64
CA ARG A 72 6.74 -12.88 -15.88
C ARG A 72 6.37 -13.74 -17.07
N SER A 73 7.35 -14.41 -17.65
CA SER A 73 7.18 -15.23 -18.86
C SER A 73 6.24 -16.42 -18.65
N SER A 74 6.17 -16.95 -17.43
CA SER A 74 5.26 -18.04 -17.08
C SER A 74 3.82 -17.54 -16.90
N GLY A 75 3.64 -16.30 -16.42
CA GLY A 75 2.35 -15.76 -16.03
C GLY A 75 1.70 -16.45 -14.83
N ASN A 76 2.46 -17.22 -14.05
CA ASN A 76 1.96 -17.99 -12.91
C ASN A 76 2.58 -17.52 -11.58
N PRO A 77 1.82 -17.55 -10.46
CA PRO A 77 2.34 -17.28 -9.13
C PRO A 77 3.57 -18.13 -8.77
N HIS A 78 4.62 -17.52 -8.21
CA HIS A 78 5.74 -18.29 -7.68
C HIS A 78 5.40 -18.87 -6.30
N THR A 79 5.37 -20.19 -6.21
CA THR A 79 5.11 -20.92 -4.96
C THR A 79 6.38 -21.35 -4.24
N ILE A 80 6.24 -21.88 -3.03
CA ILE A 80 7.32 -22.56 -2.29
C ILE A 80 8.00 -23.65 -3.15
N ASP A 81 7.22 -24.47 -3.86
CA ASP A 81 7.74 -25.52 -4.74
C ASP A 81 8.52 -24.95 -5.92
N TRP A 82 8.05 -23.85 -6.50
CA TRP A 82 8.78 -23.15 -7.56
C TRP A 82 10.15 -22.66 -7.08
N VAL A 83 10.22 -22.07 -5.88
CA VAL A 83 11.51 -21.59 -5.32
C VAL A 83 12.44 -22.76 -4.98
N ASN A 84 11.91 -23.88 -4.50
CA ASN A 84 12.70 -25.08 -4.26
C ASN A 84 13.30 -25.62 -5.56
N ALA A 85 12.51 -25.68 -6.63
CA ALA A 85 12.94 -26.19 -7.93
C ALA A 85 13.94 -25.28 -8.65
N ASN A 86 13.74 -23.96 -8.61
CA ASN A 86 14.51 -23.00 -9.43
C ASN A 86 15.68 -22.35 -8.67
N CYS A 87 15.64 -22.33 -7.34
CA CYS A 87 16.57 -21.57 -6.52
C CYS A 87 17.16 -22.37 -5.34
N GLY A 88 16.91 -23.68 -5.27
CA GLY A 88 17.43 -24.57 -4.23
C GLY A 88 16.87 -24.30 -2.82
N GLY A 89 15.77 -23.56 -2.70
CA GLY A 89 15.02 -23.37 -1.46
C GLY A 89 15.69 -22.52 -0.36
N THR A 90 16.94 -22.08 -0.55
CA THR A 90 17.70 -21.35 0.48
C THR A 90 18.07 -19.92 0.08
N ASN A 91 17.99 -19.58 -1.21
CA ASN A 91 18.33 -18.24 -1.69
C ASN A 91 17.27 -17.21 -1.25
N VAL A 92 17.63 -16.33 -0.31
CA VAL A 92 16.72 -15.32 0.27
C VAL A 92 16.11 -14.39 -0.77
N HIS A 93 16.84 -14.02 -1.82
CA HIS A 93 16.35 -13.13 -2.89
C HIS A 93 15.28 -13.81 -3.75
N CYS A 94 15.42 -15.10 -4.02
CA CYS A 94 14.43 -15.85 -4.78
C CYS A 94 13.21 -16.18 -3.91
N ARG A 95 13.42 -16.56 -2.65
CA ARG A 95 12.34 -16.76 -1.67
C ARG A 95 11.54 -15.49 -1.42
N GLY A 96 12.19 -14.32 -1.50
CA GLY A 96 11.59 -12.98 -1.48
C GLY A 96 10.39 -12.82 -2.41
N ALA A 97 10.46 -13.42 -3.60
CA ALA A 97 9.43 -13.26 -4.63
C ALA A 97 8.06 -13.83 -4.20
N VAL A 98 8.03 -14.89 -3.39
CA VAL A 98 6.79 -15.62 -3.04
C VAL A 98 5.81 -14.71 -2.29
N TYR A 99 6.28 -14.04 -1.24
CA TYR A 99 5.42 -13.15 -0.45
C TYR A 99 5.41 -11.72 -1.00
N GLY A 100 6.45 -11.31 -1.74
CA GLY A 100 6.41 -10.07 -2.51
C GLY A 100 5.28 -10.08 -3.54
N GLU A 101 5.12 -11.19 -4.25
CA GLU A 101 4.00 -11.40 -5.17
C GLU A 101 2.67 -11.53 -4.44
N ALA A 102 2.58 -12.29 -3.34
CA ALA A 102 1.35 -12.41 -2.57
C ALA A 102 0.81 -11.04 -2.09
N VAL A 103 1.68 -10.15 -1.60
CA VAL A 103 1.25 -8.81 -1.16
C VAL A 103 0.90 -7.92 -2.34
N TRP A 104 1.63 -8.05 -3.47
CA TRP A 104 1.28 -7.35 -4.70
C TRP A 104 -0.07 -7.82 -5.27
N ASP A 105 -0.40 -9.10 -5.14
CA ASP A 105 -1.66 -9.70 -5.56
C ASP A 105 -2.82 -9.23 -4.70
N LEU A 106 -2.63 -9.19 -3.38
CA LEU A 106 -3.61 -8.63 -2.45
C LEU A 106 -4.05 -7.23 -2.89
N TRP A 107 -3.08 -6.38 -3.24
CA TRP A 107 -3.34 -5.03 -3.74
C TRP A 107 -3.93 -5.01 -5.16
N LYS A 108 -3.23 -5.56 -6.15
CA LYS A 108 -3.57 -5.35 -7.57
C LYS A 108 -4.63 -6.30 -8.10
N ARG A 109 -5.07 -7.29 -7.31
CA ARG A 109 -6.03 -8.32 -7.72
C ARG A 109 -7.10 -8.53 -6.67
N ASP A 110 -6.76 -9.11 -5.52
CA ASP A 110 -7.76 -9.75 -4.66
C ASP A 110 -8.72 -8.74 -4.02
N LEU A 111 -8.20 -7.61 -3.50
CA LEU A 111 -9.04 -6.53 -2.94
C LEU A 111 -9.89 -5.79 -4.00
N GLN A 112 -9.44 -5.81 -5.27
CA GLN A 112 -10.15 -5.15 -6.38
C GLN A 112 -11.25 -6.04 -6.98
N THR A 113 -11.40 -7.26 -6.50
CA THR A 113 -12.47 -8.18 -6.92
C THR A 113 -13.60 -8.25 -5.89
N ALA A 114 -14.69 -8.93 -6.24
CA ALA A 114 -15.81 -9.15 -5.34
C ALA A 114 -15.35 -9.88 -4.05
N PRO A 115 -15.92 -9.54 -2.88
CA PRO A 115 -17.09 -8.68 -2.69
C PRO A 115 -16.77 -7.18 -2.60
N PHE A 116 -15.51 -6.79 -2.43
CA PHE A 116 -15.15 -5.41 -2.11
C PHE A 116 -15.11 -4.51 -3.34
N ASN A 117 -14.57 -4.99 -4.47
CA ASN A 117 -14.40 -4.20 -5.69
C ASN A 117 -13.71 -2.84 -5.42
N MET A 118 -12.69 -2.84 -4.56
CA MET A 118 -12.00 -1.61 -4.17
C MET A 118 -11.37 -0.94 -5.40
N SER A 119 -11.37 0.39 -5.43
CA SER A 119 -10.49 1.10 -6.34
C SER A 119 -9.03 0.76 -6.07
N ASP A 120 -8.17 0.93 -7.08
CA ASP A 120 -6.74 0.66 -6.97
C ASP A 120 -6.07 1.41 -5.81
N ASP A 121 -6.46 2.67 -5.61
CA ASP A 121 -5.96 3.52 -4.52
C ASP A 121 -6.43 3.02 -3.14
N ALA A 122 -7.67 2.55 -3.01
CA ALA A 122 -8.19 2.04 -1.75
C ALA A 122 -7.57 0.70 -1.38
N ALA A 123 -7.39 -0.18 -2.36
CA ALA A 123 -6.67 -1.44 -2.19
C ALA A 123 -5.20 -1.19 -1.83
N HIS A 124 -4.58 -0.17 -2.43
CA HIS A 124 -3.21 0.23 -2.11
C HIS A 124 -3.08 0.67 -0.65
N GLU A 125 -3.96 1.56 -0.19
CA GLU A 125 -3.92 2.10 1.17
C GLU A 125 -4.16 1.00 2.22
N LEU A 126 -5.15 0.13 2.00
CA LEU A 126 -5.40 -0.99 2.90
C LEU A 126 -4.20 -1.95 2.94
N THR A 127 -3.67 -2.34 1.78
CA THR A 127 -2.49 -3.23 1.72
C THR A 127 -1.28 -2.59 2.38
N THR A 128 -1.10 -1.29 2.21
CA THR A 128 -0.05 -0.50 2.87
C THR A 128 -0.22 -0.58 4.38
N ARG A 129 -1.40 -0.26 4.92
CA ARG A 129 -1.66 -0.36 6.37
C ARG A 129 -1.38 -1.78 6.88
N LEU A 130 -1.91 -2.81 6.23
CA LEU A 130 -1.71 -4.21 6.65
C LEU A 130 -0.23 -4.58 6.66
N THR A 131 0.53 -4.13 5.67
CA THR A 131 1.98 -4.33 5.61
C THR A 131 2.68 -3.67 6.79
N PHE A 132 2.46 -2.36 7.00
CA PHE A 132 3.16 -1.60 8.03
C PHE A 132 2.76 -2.00 9.46
N VAL A 133 1.52 -2.43 9.67
CA VAL A 133 1.06 -2.91 10.99
C VAL A 133 1.50 -4.37 11.22
N GLY A 134 1.41 -5.22 10.21
CA GLY A 134 1.72 -6.65 10.33
C GLY A 134 3.20 -6.96 10.34
N ALA A 135 4.03 -6.23 9.57
CA ALA A 135 5.45 -6.56 9.38
C ALA A 135 6.23 -6.63 10.70
N GLY A 136 5.97 -5.74 11.67
CA GLY A 136 6.69 -5.70 12.94
C GLY A 136 6.56 -6.94 13.82
N GLY A 137 5.53 -7.77 13.60
CA GLY A 137 5.34 -9.05 14.28
C GLY A 137 5.85 -10.27 13.50
N VAL A 138 6.40 -10.08 12.28
CA VAL A 138 6.87 -11.17 11.44
C VAL A 138 8.23 -11.67 11.92
N GLY A 139 8.26 -12.89 12.46
CA GLY A 139 9.50 -13.60 12.75
C GLY A 139 10.04 -14.33 11.52
N THR A 140 9.15 -14.99 10.78
CA THR A 140 9.46 -15.67 9.52
C THR A 140 8.32 -15.44 8.54
N TRP A 141 8.57 -15.10 7.28
CA TRP A 141 7.47 -14.90 6.33
C TRP A 141 6.71 -16.20 6.02
N PHE A 142 7.45 -17.29 5.81
CA PHE A 142 6.89 -18.63 5.59
C PHE A 142 7.92 -19.73 5.88
N ALA A 143 7.43 -20.90 6.29
CA ALA A 143 8.20 -22.14 6.37
C ALA A 143 8.45 -22.72 4.98
N ASN A 144 9.64 -23.29 4.74
CA ASN A 144 9.98 -23.92 3.46
C ASN A 144 9.35 -25.32 3.32
N ALA A 145 8.03 -25.40 3.46
CA ALA A 145 7.23 -26.61 3.35
C ALA A 145 5.89 -26.26 2.69
N ALA A 146 5.63 -26.85 1.53
CA ALA A 146 4.40 -26.66 0.78
C ALA A 146 3.44 -27.87 0.97
N PRO A 147 2.12 -27.67 0.88
CA PRO A 147 1.42 -26.39 1.01
C PRO A 147 1.42 -25.92 2.48
N PHE A 148 0.91 -24.70 2.70
CA PHE A 148 0.67 -24.10 4.01
C PHE A 148 1.89 -23.55 4.75
N GLY A 149 2.78 -22.87 4.03
CA GLY A 149 3.99 -22.30 4.62
C GLY A 149 3.74 -21.23 5.70
N GLY A 150 2.54 -20.65 5.79
CA GLY A 150 2.25 -19.52 6.67
C GLY A 150 1.57 -19.85 7.99
N CYS A 151 1.59 -21.10 8.47
CA CYS A 151 0.82 -21.47 9.67
C CYS A 151 1.46 -21.09 11.02
N ALA A 152 2.72 -20.65 11.06
CA ALA A 152 3.34 -20.25 12.32
C ALA A 152 2.68 -18.96 12.86
N ALA A 153 2.57 -18.81 14.18
CA ALA A 153 1.94 -17.63 14.79
C ALA A 153 2.59 -16.31 14.34
N THR A 154 3.92 -16.30 14.15
CA THR A 154 4.70 -15.16 13.66
C THR A 154 4.94 -15.21 12.14
N ALA A 155 4.16 -16.00 11.40
CA ALA A 155 4.22 -16.06 9.95
C ALA A 155 3.63 -14.79 9.32
N GLY A 156 4.14 -14.37 8.16
CA GLY A 156 3.62 -13.20 7.44
C GLY A 156 2.10 -13.26 7.23
N TYR A 157 1.59 -14.42 6.80
CA TYR A 157 0.15 -14.66 6.65
C TYR A 157 -0.64 -14.38 7.94
N MET A 158 -0.22 -14.96 9.06
CA MET A 158 -0.89 -14.78 10.35
C MET A 158 -0.80 -13.34 10.86
N GLN A 159 0.31 -12.64 10.58
CA GLN A 159 0.48 -11.24 10.96
C GLN A 159 -0.40 -10.29 10.12
N TYR A 160 -0.66 -10.62 8.85
CA TYR A 160 -1.62 -9.88 8.03
C TYR A 160 -3.05 -10.06 8.54
N LEU A 161 -3.44 -11.29 8.91
CA LEU A 161 -4.73 -11.51 9.56
C LEU A 161 -4.81 -10.73 10.88
N LEU A 162 -3.77 -10.76 11.72
CA LEU A 162 -3.75 -9.99 12.97
C LEU A 162 -3.87 -8.47 12.75
N ALA A 163 -3.27 -7.94 11.68
CA ALA A 163 -3.37 -6.52 11.33
C ALA A 163 -4.74 -6.13 10.75
N ASP A 164 -5.44 -7.08 10.17
CA ASP A 164 -6.78 -6.93 9.60
C ASP A 164 -7.89 -7.14 10.64
N ASP A 165 -7.64 -7.96 11.65
CA ASP A 165 -8.55 -8.33 12.72
C ASP A 165 -9.19 -7.12 13.41
N ASP A 166 -10.49 -7.21 13.69
CA ASP A 166 -11.30 -6.10 14.19
C ASP A 166 -12.01 -6.37 15.52
N ASP A 167 -11.94 -7.61 16.04
CA ASP A 167 -12.59 -8.01 17.29
C ASP A 167 -11.69 -8.81 18.25
N GLY A 168 -10.41 -9.00 17.92
CA GLY A 168 -9.45 -9.77 18.71
C GLY A 168 -9.58 -11.29 18.51
N ASN A 169 -10.35 -11.77 17.52
CA ASN A 169 -10.66 -13.18 17.33
C ASN A 169 -10.46 -13.66 15.88
N LEU A 170 -9.24 -14.11 15.60
CA LEU A 170 -8.90 -14.72 14.31
C LEU A 170 -9.69 -16.00 13.96
N SER A 171 -10.40 -16.63 14.90
CA SER A 171 -11.11 -17.89 14.65
C SER A 171 -12.43 -17.73 13.89
N ASN A 172 -13.02 -16.53 13.88
CA ASN A 172 -14.18 -16.17 13.06
C ASN A 172 -13.79 -15.37 11.80
N GLY A 173 -12.50 -15.37 11.46
CA GLY A 173 -11.95 -14.62 10.36
C GLY A 173 -11.84 -13.13 10.66
N THR A 174 -11.38 -12.38 9.67
CA THR A 174 -11.12 -10.95 9.75
C THR A 174 -11.85 -10.26 8.60
N PRO A 175 -12.02 -8.93 8.60
CA PRO A 175 -12.83 -8.24 7.61
C PRO A 175 -12.48 -8.59 6.15
N HIS A 176 -11.20 -8.81 5.83
CA HIS A 176 -10.68 -9.15 4.51
C HIS A 176 -9.98 -10.53 4.45
N ALA A 177 -10.23 -11.42 5.42
CA ALA A 177 -9.54 -12.72 5.53
C ALA A 177 -9.58 -13.58 4.26
N ALA A 178 -10.67 -13.57 3.49
CA ALA A 178 -10.77 -14.36 2.26
C ALA A 178 -9.85 -13.83 1.16
N GLN A 179 -9.69 -12.52 1.03
CA GLN A 179 -8.79 -11.88 0.07
C GLN A 179 -7.33 -12.09 0.48
N ILE A 180 -7.03 -11.93 1.78
CA ILE A 180 -5.70 -12.23 2.34
C ILE A 180 -5.36 -13.71 2.14
N PHE A 181 -6.31 -14.61 2.43
CA PHE A 181 -6.14 -16.05 2.20
C PHE A 181 -5.86 -16.34 0.72
N GLN A 182 -6.67 -15.82 -0.19
CA GLN A 182 -6.52 -16.09 -1.63
C GLN A 182 -5.13 -15.65 -2.12
N ALA A 183 -4.73 -14.41 -1.82
CA ALA A 183 -3.44 -13.85 -2.19
C ALA A 183 -2.27 -14.72 -1.68
N PHE A 184 -2.28 -15.12 -0.41
CA PHE A 184 -1.21 -15.95 0.16
C PHE A 184 -1.30 -17.42 -0.27
N ASN A 185 -2.50 -17.92 -0.57
CA ASN A 185 -2.72 -19.31 -0.98
C ASN A 185 -2.25 -19.57 -2.40
N ASP A 186 -2.38 -18.61 -3.31
CA ASP A 186 -1.86 -18.69 -4.69
C ASP A 186 -0.33 -18.88 -4.70
N HIS A 187 0.34 -18.45 -3.63
CA HIS A 187 1.77 -18.62 -3.39
C HIS A 187 2.14 -19.77 -2.43
N ALA A 188 1.15 -20.59 -2.03
CA ALA A 188 1.27 -21.70 -1.09
C ALA A 188 1.73 -21.32 0.33
N ILE A 189 1.59 -20.04 0.70
CA ILE A 189 2.01 -19.48 2.00
C ILE A 189 0.83 -19.06 2.89
N ALA A 190 -0.42 -19.37 2.55
CA ALA A 190 -1.55 -19.28 3.48
C ALA A 190 -1.53 -20.43 4.50
N CYS A 191 -2.50 -20.48 5.42
CA CYS A 191 -2.71 -21.61 6.31
C CYS A 191 -4.14 -22.14 6.23
N GLY A 192 -4.31 -23.46 6.22
CA GLY A 192 -5.64 -24.08 6.19
C GLY A 192 -6.31 -24.02 4.81
N SER A 193 -7.61 -24.23 4.78
CA SER A 193 -8.43 -24.29 3.57
C SER A 193 -9.26 -23.02 3.40
N ALA A 194 -9.67 -22.72 2.16
CA ALA A 194 -10.51 -21.56 1.87
C ALA A 194 -11.79 -21.54 2.72
N GLY A 195 -12.41 -22.71 2.97
CA GLY A 195 -13.64 -22.81 3.75
C GLY A 195 -13.48 -22.76 5.28
N ASP A 196 -12.26 -22.65 5.81
CA ASP A 196 -12.04 -22.53 7.25
C ASP A 196 -12.52 -21.17 7.74
N ALA A 197 -13.17 -21.12 8.91
CA ALA A 197 -13.75 -19.89 9.43
C ALA A 197 -12.74 -18.74 9.58
N SER A 198 -11.49 -19.05 9.93
CA SER A 198 -10.38 -18.07 10.00
C SER A 198 -10.00 -17.46 8.67
N ASN A 199 -10.40 -18.08 7.56
CA ASN A 199 -10.10 -17.68 6.19
C ASN A 199 -11.36 -17.12 5.48
N GLN A 200 -12.40 -16.80 6.25
CA GLN A 200 -13.64 -16.19 5.76
C GLN A 200 -13.71 -14.74 6.22
N ASN A 201 -14.27 -13.86 5.38
CA ASN A 201 -14.49 -12.48 5.78
C ASN A 201 -15.45 -12.42 6.98
N SER A 202 -15.01 -11.79 8.07
CA SER A 202 -15.92 -11.42 9.16
C SER A 202 -16.87 -10.32 8.64
N SER A 203 -18.13 -10.34 9.05
CA SER A 203 -19.18 -9.48 8.46
C SER A 203 -19.15 -8.03 8.96
N ALA A 204 -17.97 -7.39 9.05
CA ALA A 204 -17.79 -6.18 9.83
C ALA A 204 -17.45 -4.91 9.04
N CYS A 205 -17.25 -4.96 7.72
CA CYS A 205 -17.12 -3.74 6.93
C CYS A 205 -18.47 -3.18 6.49
N PRO A 206 -18.95 -2.07 7.10
CA PRO A 206 -20.10 -1.37 6.56
C PRO A 206 -19.74 -0.78 5.19
N SER A 207 -20.74 -0.60 4.34
CA SER A 207 -20.56 0.20 3.13
C SER A 207 -20.24 1.64 3.54
N LEU A 208 -19.07 2.13 3.12
CA LEU A 208 -18.63 3.50 3.32
C LEU A 208 -18.60 4.24 1.98
N ALA A 209 -19.30 5.37 1.91
CA ALA A 209 -19.28 6.19 0.71
C ALA A 209 -17.97 6.96 0.59
N LYS A 210 -17.49 7.15 -0.65
CA LYS A 210 -16.36 8.02 -0.97
C LYS A 210 -16.59 9.45 -0.44
N PRO A 211 -15.69 10.02 0.39
CA PRO A 211 -15.80 11.40 0.83
C PRO A 211 -15.71 12.40 -0.32
N VAL A 212 -16.43 13.52 -0.20
CA VAL A 212 -16.28 14.68 -1.08
C VAL A 212 -15.50 15.74 -0.31
N VAL A 213 -14.31 16.07 -0.80
CA VAL A 213 -13.35 16.92 -0.10
C VAL A 213 -13.35 18.33 -0.66
N ASN A 214 -13.21 19.30 0.24
CA ASN A 214 -12.99 20.71 -0.07
C ASN A 214 -11.76 21.18 0.72
N VAL A 215 -10.84 21.87 0.04
CA VAL A 215 -9.63 22.42 0.64
C VAL A 215 -9.64 23.95 0.47
N THR A 216 -9.37 24.68 1.55
CA THR A 216 -9.22 26.13 1.54
C THR A 216 -7.88 26.54 2.12
N PHE A 217 -7.22 27.52 1.51
CA PHE A 217 -5.99 28.13 2.01
C PHE A 217 -6.29 29.50 2.63
N ASP A 218 -5.78 29.76 3.83
CA ASP A 218 -6.01 31.01 4.55
C ASP A 218 -4.85 32.01 4.51
N GLY A 219 -3.72 31.64 3.89
CA GLY A 219 -2.51 32.44 3.81
C GLY A 219 -1.29 31.77 4.42
N SER A 220 -1.48 30.82 5.33
CA SER A 220 -0.41 30.00 5.92
C SER A 220 -0.75 28.52 5.94
N ASP A 221 -2.01 28.17 6.21
CA ASP A 221 -2.43 26.80 6.47
C ASP A 221 -3.47 26.33 5.45
N ASN A 222 -3.56 25.02 5.27
CA ASN A 222 -4.60 24.39 4.46
C ASN A 222 -5.67 23.77 5.38
N THR A 223 -6.92 24.18 5.22
CA THR A 223 -8.06 23.54 5.88
C THR A 223 -8.73 22.56 4.92
N VAL A 224 -8.72 21.28 5.28
CA VAL A 224 -9.36 20.18 4.56
C VAL A 224 -10.67 19.85 5.24
N SER A 225 -11.77 19.78 4.48
CA SER A 225 -13.12 19.56 5.01
C SER A 225 -13.94 18.63 4.12
N TRP A 226 -14.87 17.88 4.71
CA TRP A 226 -15.76 16.96 4.00
C TRP A 226 -17.09 16.80 4.74
N GLY A 227 -18.05 16.12 4.11
CA GLY A 227 -19.32 15.75 4.75
C GLY A 227 -19.19 14.45 5.56
N ALA A 228 -20.02 14.29 6.59
CA ALA A 228 -20.06 13.04 7.36
C ALA A 228 -20.52 11.86 6.48
N VAL A 229 -19.74 10.78 6.48
CA VAL A 229 -20.03 9.52 5.81
C VAL A 229 -20.75 8.60 6.81
N ALA A 230 -21.87 8.02 6.39
CA ALA A 230 -22.63 7.09 7.22
C ALA A 230 -21.78 5.87 7.58
N ASN A 231 -21.87 5.43 8.85
CA ASN A 231 -21.11 4.33 9.44
C ASN A 231 -19.60 4.54 9.56
N ALA A 232 -19.06 5.69 9.13
CA ALA A 232 -17.66 6.01 9.35
C ALA A 232 -17.41 6.27 10.85
N GLN A 233 -16.33 5.68 11.37
CA GLN A 233 -15.85 5.88 12.73
C GLN A 233 -14.71 6.93 12.77
N GLY A 234 -14.13 7.23 11.63
CA GLY A 234 -13.11 8.26 11.47
C GLY A 234 -12.73 8.44 10.01
N TYR A 235 -11.69 9.22 9.77
CA TYR A 235 -11.17 9.53 8.44
C TYR A 235 -9.66 9.62 8.48
N ALA A 236 -8.98 9.02 7.52
CA ALA A 236 -7.58 9.30 7.25
C ALA A 236 -7.50 10.42 6.19
N VAL A 237 -6.69 11.43 6.50
CA VAL A 237 -6.36 12.54 5.60
C VAL A 237 -4.98 12.26 5.02
N LEU A 238 -4.92 12.16 3.71
CA LEU A 238 -3.71 11.89 2.98
C LEU A 238 -3.27 13.14 2.22
N ARG A 239 -1.95 13.39 2.19
CA ARG A 239 -1.34 14.53 1.52
C ARG A 239 -0.28 14.09 0.55
N ASN A 240 -0.17 14.83 -0.54
CA ASN A 240 0.95 14.75 -1.48
C ASN A 240 1.41 16.16 -1.86
N HIS A 241 2.66 16.27 -2.35
CA HIS A 241 3.21 17.47 -2.96
C HIS A 241 3.09 17.38 -4.49
N GLY A 242 2.47 18.37 -5.10
CA GLY A 242 2.25 18.44 -6.54
C GLY A 242 1.08 17.58 -7.02
N ASP A 243 1.31 16.84 -8.10
CA ASP A 243 0.28 16.17 -8.92
C ASP A 243 -0.44 15.02 -8.20
N CYS A 244 -1.75 14.92 -8.44
CA CYS A 244 -2.65 13.87 -8.01
C CYS A 244 -2.24 12.44 -8.40
N ALA A 245 -1.31 12.29 -9.35
CA ALA A 245 -0.77 11.01 -9.81
C ALA A 245 0.44 10.50 -8.99
N LYS A 246 0.87 11.20 -7.94
CA LYS A 246 1.94 10.72 -7.04
C LYS A 246 1.35 10.05 -5.79
N SER A 247 2.18 9.22 -5.14
CA SER A 247 1.83 8.54 -3.90
C SER A 247 1.53 9.53 -2.78
N TYR A 248 0.49 9.26 -2.01
CA TYR A 248 0.11 10.05 -0.85
C TYR A 248 0.67 9.43 0.44
N HIS A 249 0.81 10.24 1.48
CA HIS A 249 1.04 9.77 2.83
C HIS A 249 -0.04 10.29 3.77
N THR A 250 -0.45 9.46 4.73
CA THR A 250 -1.39 9.87 5.77
C THR A 250 -0.74 10.89 6.69
N VAL A 251 -1.37 12.07 6.81
CA VAL A 251 -0.93 13.17 7.68
C VAL A 251 -1.74 13.26 8.97
N ALA A 252 -2.97 12.73 8.96
CA ALA A 252 -3.81 12.69 10.15
C ALA A 252 -4.87 11.60 10.06
N THR A 253 -5.29 11.10 11.22
CA THR A 253 -6.53 10.34 11.39
C THR A 253 -7.42 11.09 12.37
N VAL A 254 -8.63 11.46 11.94
CA VAL A 254 -9.54 12.32 12.71
C VAL A 254 -10.93 11.69 12.81
N ALA A 255 -11.61 11.93 13.95
CA ALA A 255 -13.02 11.52 14.12
C ALA A 255 -14.00 12.55 13.53
N GLY A 256 -13.59 13.81 13.45
CA GLY A 256 -14.38 14.90 12.86
C GLY A 256 -14.31 14.93 11.33
N THR A 257 -14.95 15.93 10.74
CA THR A 257 -15.02 16.10 9.27
C THR A 257 -14.19 17.28 8.76
N THR A 258 -13.16 17.65 9.53
CA THR A 258 -12.25 18.75 9.21
C THR A 258 -10.87 18.46 9.76
N PHE A 259 -9.85 18.94 9.07
CA PHE A 259 -8.45 18.89 9.45
C PHE A 259 -7.75 20.18 9.01
N MET A 260 -6.97 20.76 9.90
CA MET A 260 -6.13 21.93 9.61
C MET A 260 -4.69 21.46 9.51
N ASP A 261 -4.13 21.55 8.31
CA ASP A 261 -2.74 21.21 8.04
C ASP A 261 -1.88 22.45 8.22
N THR A 262 -1.16 22.49 9.36
CA THR A 262 -0.21 23.56 9.71
C THR A 262 1.23 23.21 9.33
N ASP A 263 1.48 21.99 8.86
CA ASP A 263 2.81 21.49 8.49
C ASP A 263 3.02 21.64 6.99
N VAL A 264 2.60 22.77 6.45
CA VAL A 264 2.70 23.15 5.04
C VAL A 264 3.61 24.36 4.91
N ALA A 265 4.44 24.37 3.88
CA ALA A 265 5.21 25.55 3.54
C ALA A 265 4.37 26.48 2.64
N ASP A 266 4.53 27.78 2.86
CA ASP A 266 3.89 28.81 2.05
C ASP A 266 4.18 28.59 0.55
N PHE A 267 3.16 28.80 -0.28
CA PHE A 267 3.23 28.76 -1.76
C PHE A 267 3.65 27.41 -2.35
N GLN A 268 3.46 26.31 -1.62
CA GLN A 268 3.66 24.97 -2.15
C GLN A 268 2.34 24.32 -2.55
N ASP A 269 2.36 23.60 -3.67
CA ASP A 269 1.20 22.87 -4.16
C ASP A 269 1.00 21.58 -3.36
N TYR A 270 0.11 21.62 -2.38
CA TYR A 270 -0.32 20.42 -1.66
C TYR A 270 -1.64 19.91 -2.20
N THR A 271 -1.73 18.60 -2.43
CA THR A 271 -2.97 17.91 -2.76
C THR A 271 -3.42 17.05 -1.60
N TYR A 272 -4.74 17.00 -1.40
CA TYR A 272 -5.34 16.21 -0.34
C TYR A 272 -6.32 15.19 -0.90
N ARG A 273 -6.38 14.05 -0.20
CA ARG A 273 -7.43 13.05 -0.33
C ARG A 273 -7.87 12.62 1.07
N VAL A 274 -9.11 12.17 1.17
CA VAL A 274 -9.67 11.65 2.42
C VAL A 274 -10.33 10.32 2.16
N VAL A 275 -10.10 9.38 3.07
CA VAL A 275 -10.77 8.08 3.09
C VAL A 275 -11.56 7.94 4.39
N ALA A 276 -12.80 7.47 4.29
CA ALA A 276 -13.61 7.15 5.46
C ALA A 276 -13.16 5.78 6.01
N LEU A 277 -13.03 5.71 7.32
CA LEU A 277 -12.59 4.53 8.06
C LEU A 277 -13.77 3.96 8.85
N GLY A 278 -13.84 2.63 8.94
CA GLY A 278 -14.85 1.94 9.75
C GLY A 278 -14.35 0.60 10.29
N GLY A 279 -15.22 -0.05 11.06
CA GLY A 279 -14.97 -1.33 11.73
C GLY A 279 -15.87 -1.46 12.96
N ALA A 280 -15.93 -2.65 13.55
CA ALA A 280 -16.49 -2.81 14.89
C ALA A 280 -15.57 -2.07 15.88
N GLY A 281 -16.06 -1.04 16.58
CA GLY A 281 -15.18 -0.10 17.29
C GLY A 281 -14.24 -0.76 18.33
N GLY A 282 -13.11 -0.10 18.61
CA GLY A 282 -12.00 -0.61 19.43
C GLY A 282 -10.69 0.05 19.00
N PRO A 283 -9.52 -0.42 19.47
CA PRO A 283 -8.21 -0.05 18.92
C PRO A 283 -8.09 -0.31 17.41
N GLU A 284 -8.89 -1.22 16.86
CA GLU A 284 -8.88 -1.65 15.45
C GLU A 284 -10.01 -1.05 14.57
N ALA A 285 -10.66 0.04 14.99
CA ALA A 285 -11.81 0.67 14.32
C ALA A 285 -11.60 1.20 12.88
N ASN A 286 -10.44 0.93 12.26
CA ASN A 286 -10.03 1.38 10.93
C ASN A 286 -9.71 0.20 10.00
N ALA A 287 -10.23 -1.00 10.24
CA ALA A 287 -10.02 -2.14 9.35
C ALA A 287 -10.67 -1.94 7.98
N CYS A 288 -11.75 -1.15 7.90
CA CYS A 288 -12.55 -0.95 6.70
C CYS A 288 -12.36 0.43 6.10
N TYR A 289 -12.29 0.48 4.77
CA TYR A 289 -11.98 1.69 4.00
C TYR A 289 -13.08 1.98 2.98
N SER A 290 -13.40 3.27 2.77
CA SER A 290 -14.08 3.70 1.55
C SER A 290 -13.10 3.79 0.37
N ASP A 291 -13.63 4.08 -0.82
CA ASP A 291 -12.78 4.67 -1.87
C ASP A 291 -12.21 6.03 -1.41
N LEU A 292 -11.01 6.34 -1.89
CA LEU A 292 -10.40 7.66 -1.66
C LEU A 292 -11.23 8.74 -2.36
N SER A 293 -11.35 9.91 -1.71
CA SER A 293 -11.91 11.10 -2.33
C SER A 293 -11.18 11.46 -3.63
N ASP A 294 -11.83 12.28 -4.45
CA ASP A 294 -11.13 12.92 -5.55
C ASP A 294 -9.97 13.77 -5.01
N CYS A 295 -8.89 13.82 -5.78
CA CYS A 295 -7.77 14.69 -5.49
C CYS A 295 -8.25 16.15 -5.48
N THR A 296 -7.99 16.87 -4.40
CA THR A 296 -8.41 18.26 -4.23
C THR A 296 -7.22 19.16 -3.94
N LEU A 297 -7.17 20.31 -4.61
CA LEU A 297 -6.18 21.37 -4.43
C LEU A 297 -6.79 22.53 -3.63
N PRO A 298 -6.01 23.24 -2.79
CA PRO A 298 -6.46 24.46 -2.12
C PRO A 298 -6.78 25.61 -3.09
N PHE A 299 -6.19 25.59 -4.29
CA PHE A 299 -6.39 26.61 -5.32
C PHE A 299 -7.06 25.99 -6.55
N SER A 300 -8.25 26.49 -6.88
CA SER A 300 -8.92 26.24 -8.18
C SER A 300 -8.83 27.45 -9.13
N GLY A 301 -7.99 28.44 -8.80
CA GLY A 301 -7.85 29.70 -9.53
C GLY A 301 -6.42 29.94 -10.00
N THR A 302 -6.28 30.83 -10.99
CA THR A 302 -5.00 31.33 -11.49
C THR A 302 -4.13 31.79 -10.30
N PRO A 303 -2.84 31.39 -10.22
CA PRO A 303 -1.95 31.82 -9.16
C PRO A 303 -2.03 33.33 -8.94
N ILE A 304 -1.97 33.77 -7.68
CA ILE A 304 -1.99 35.21 -7.32
C ILE A 304 -0.81 35.97 -7.97
N PHE A 305 0.24 35.24 -8.34
CA PHE A 305 1.40 35.73 -9.11
C PHE A 305 1.42 35.26 -10.57
N ALA A 306 0.27 35.02 -11.20
CA ALA A 306 0.23 34.90 -12.66
C ALA A 306 0.39 36.29 -13.34
N ASP A 307 1.45 37.01 -12.97
CA ASP A 307 1.83 38.31 -13.54
C ASP A 307 2.69 38.17 -14.80
N GLY A 308 2.85 36.92 -15.27
CA GLY A 308 3.58 36.55 -16.48
C GLY A 308 5.05 36.24 -16.24
N PHE A 309 5.58 36.39 -15.02
CA PHE A 309 6.97 36.07 -14.71
C PHE A 309 7.33 34.60 -15.00
N GLU A 310 6.48 33.64 -14.62
CA GLU A 310 6.73 32.19 -14.76
C GLU A 310 6.59 31.70 -16.21
N SER A 311 5.82 32.40 -17.03
CA SER A 311 5.70 32.12 -18.47
C SER A 311 6.73 32.89 -19.31
N GLY A 312 7.55 33.73 -18.68
CA GLY A 312 8.50 34.63 -19.36
C GLY A 312 7.85 35.84 -20.03
N ASP A 313 6.56 36.08 -19.79
CA ASP A 313 5.83 37.25 -20.25
C ASP A 313 5.95 38.42 -19.27
N VAL A 314 6.95 39.27 -19.47
CA VAL A 314 7.19 40.46 -18.65
C VAL A 314 6.40 41.70 -19.11
N SER A 315 5.40 41.54 -19.98
CA SER A 315 4.67 42.68 -20.56
C SER A 315 3.90 43.51 -19.54
N ALA A 316 3.57 42.93 -18.39
CA ALA A 316 2.93 43.62 -17.25
C ALA A 316 3.91 44.41 -16.36
N TRP A 317 5.23 44.29 -16.58
CA TRP A 317 6.26 44.87 -15.72
C TRP A 317 6.98 46.04 -16.40
N SER A 318 6.89 47.24 -15.81
CA SER A 318 7.60 48.45 -16.28
C SER A 318 8.79 48.77 -15.39
N SER A 319 9.96 49.04 -15.98
CA SER A 319 11.17 49.46 -15.25
C SER A 319 11.18 50.94 -14.85
N SER A 320 10.13 51.70 -15.16
CA SER A 320 10.02 53.10 -14.77
C SER A 320 9.36 53.22 -13.39
N LEU A 321 10.12 53.74 -12.42
CA LEU A 321 9.57 54.24 -11.17
C LEU A 321 8.69 55.49 -11.43
N PRO A 322 7.63 55.70 -10.65
CA PRO A 322 6.77 56.89 -10.77
C PRO A 322 7.51 58.20 -10.50
#